data_AF-A0ABD2G651-F1
#
_entry.id   AF-A0ABD2G651-F1
#
_cell.length_a   1.000
_cell.length_b   1.000
_cell.length_c   1.000
_cell.angle_alpha   90.00
_cell.angle_beta   90.00
_cell.angle_gamma   90.00
#
_symmetry.space_group_name_H-M   'P 1'
#
loop_
_entity.id
_entity.type
_entity.pdbx_description
1 polymer ?
#
loop_
_entity_poly.entity_id
_entity_poly.type
_entity_poly.pdbx_seq_one_letter_code
_entity_poly.pdbx_strand_id
1 'polypeptide(L)'
;MKSKRWYMRMFAYAIDVSLTNAWIMYRRDCKALGVNGVPLKSFRIQVFRAASNQWPVKSSSRRSSSSLVESVTVADPQPVRGHRSHTPNVAVRFDPSLFHDPVHAIRLTCKCCSGKGNIVRSNVVCRVCKVHLCMNAEGNCFVSYHEEFD
;
A
#
# COMPACT_ATOMS: atom_id res chain seq x y z
N MET A 1 -9.16 1.58 -17.11
CA MET A 1 -8.94 3.04 -17.00
C MET A 1 -10.08 3.80 -17.68
N LYS A 2 -10.87 4.57 -16.93
CA LYS A 2 -11.81 5.53 -17.53
C LYS A 2 -11.03 6.80 -17.90
N SER A 3 -10.45 6.84 -19.10
CA SER A 3 -9.78 8.02 -19.65
C SER A 3 -10.63 8.65 -20.74
N LYS A 4 -10.74 9.98 -20.74
CA LYS A 4 -11.32 10.78 -21.85
C LYS A 4 -10.43 10.77 -23.09
N ARG A 5 -9.14 10.47 -22.93
CA ARG A 5 -8.15 10.40 -24.01
C ARG A 5 -8.08 8.98 -24.55
N TRP A 6 -8.56 8.78 -25.78
CA TRP A 6 -8.71 7.47 -26.41
C TRP A 6 -7.38 6.68 -26.49
N TYR A 7 -6.26 7.36 -26.77
CA TYR A 7 -4.94 6.73 -26.92
C TYR A 7 -4.43 6.09 -25.61
N MET A 8 -4.88 6.57 -24.44
CA MET A 8 -4.49 5.94 -23.16
C MET A 8 -5.03 4.52 -23.03
N ARG A 9 -6.14 4.19 -23.71
CA ARG A 9 -6.64 2.81 -23.78
C ARG A 9 -5.70 1.96 -24.63
N MET A 10 -5.31 2.44 -25.80
CA MET A 10 -4.35 1.75 -26.68
C MET A 10 -3.01 1.52 -26.00
N PHE A 11 -2.52 2.52 -25.27
CA PHE A 11 -1.30 2.40 -24.48
C PHE A 11 -1.42 1.34 -23.39
N ALA A 12 -2.54 1.31 -22.65
CA ALA A 12 -2.79 0.26 -21.65
C ALA A 12 -2.83 -1.14 -22.29
N TYR A 13 -3.42 -1.28 -23.48
CA TYR A 13 -3.39 -2.55 -24.23
C TYR A 13 -1.97 -2.94 -24.65
N ALA A 14 -1.16 -1.99 -25.14
CA ALA A 14 0.23 -2.26 -25.50
C ALA A 14 1.05 -2.78 -24.30
N ILE A 15 0.83 -2.22 -23.10
CA ILE A 15 1.45 -2.72 -21.86
C ILE A 15 0.96 -4.13 -21.53
N ASP A 16 -0.33 -4.40 -21.65
CA ASP A 16 -0.88 -5.72 -21.32
C ASP A 16 -0.38 -6.82 -22.29
N VAL A 17 -0.32 -6.52 -23.58
CA VAL A 17 0.22 -7.42 -24.62
C VAL A 17 1.71 -7.66 -24.39
N SER A 18 2.50 -6.61 -24.15
CA SER A 18 3.95 -6.76 -23.91
C SER A 18 4.25 -7.57 -22.64
N LEU A 19 3.52 -7.35 -21.53
CA LEU A 19 3.66 -8.16 -20.31
C LEU A 19 3.30 -9.63 -20.54
N THR A 20 2.26 -9.90 -21.33
CA THR A 20 1.83 -11.26 -21.63
C THR A 20 2.86 -11.97 -22.52
N ASN A 21 3.40 -11.28 -23.52
CA ASN A 21 4.47 -11.80 -24.37
C ASN A 21 5.75 -12.07 -23.58
N ALA A 22 6.15 -11.15 -22.68
CA ALA A 22 7.28 -11.35 -21.79
C ALA A 22 7.10 -12.58 -20.89
N TRP A 23 5.89 -12.82 -20.37
CA TRP A 23 5.60 -14.02 -19.59
C TRP A 23 5.68 -15.31 -20.42
N ILE A 24 5.25 -15.28 -21.68
CA ILE A 24 5.38 -16.44 -22.60
C ILE A 24 6.86 -16.77 -22.82
N MET A 25 7.70 -15.77 -23.06
CA MET A 25 9.16 -15.96 -23.19
C MET A 25 9.75 -16.53 -21.90
N TYR A 26 9.47 -15.93 -20.75
CA TYR A 26 9.89 -16.42 -19.44
C TYR A 26 9.50 -17.88 -19.20
N ARG A 27 8.29 -18.30 -19.59
CA ARG A 27 7.85 -19.69 -19.45
C ARG A 27 8.64 -20.65 -20.34
N ARG A 28 9.02 -20.22 -21.55
CA ARG A 28 9.89 -21.02 -22.44
C ARG A 28 11.28 -21.19 -21.83
N ASP A 29 11.83 -20.13 -21.26
CA ASP A 29 13.15 -20.15 -20.61
C ASP A 29 13.14 -21.04 -19.37
N CYS A 30 12.09 -20.95 -18.54
CA CYS A 30 11.90 -21.85 -17.40
C CYS A 30 11.87 -23.32 -17.81
N LYS A 31 11.16 -23.64 -18.91
CA LYS A 31 11.13 -25.00 -19.46
C LYS A 31 12.51 -25.46 -19.95
N ALA A 32 13.27 -24.58 -20.59
CA ALA A 32 14.63 -24.88 -21.05
C ALA A 32 15.61 -25.11 -19.90
N LEU A 33 15.43 -24.38 -18.79
CA LEU A 33 16.25 -24.49 -17.58
C LEU A 33 15.78 -25.58 -16.59
N GLY A 34 14.66 -26.25 -16.86
CA GLY A 34 14.09 -27.25 -15.95
C GLY A 34 13.53 -26.67 -14.64
N VAL A 35 13.22 -25.37 -14.59
CA VAL A 35 12.69 -24.68 -13.41
C VAL A 35 11.18 -24.50 -13.54
N ASN A 36 10.46 -24.62 -12.42
CA ASN A 36 9.04 -24.33 -12.38
C ASN A 36 8.80 -22.81 -12.49
N GLY A 37 8.16 -22.38 -13.58
CA GLY A 37 7.83 -20.97 -13.82
C GLY A 37 6.66 -20.49 -12.95
N VAL A 38 6.63 -19.19 -12.65
CA VAL A 38 5.53 -18.55 -11.92
C VAL A 38 4.27 -18.31 -12.78
N PRO A 39 3.06 -18.32 -12.18
CA PRO A 39 1.83 -17.99 -12.91
C PRO A 39 1.79 -16.50 -13.31
N LEU A 40 1.07 -16.17 -14.40
CA LEU A 40 1.01 -14.83 -15.00
C LEU A 40 0.67 -13.72 -14.00
N LYS A 41 -0.26 -13.97 -13.08
CA LYS A 41 -0.65 -12.99 -12.04
C LYS A 41 0.55 -12.62 -11.16
N SER A 42 1.28 -13.61 -10.67
CA SER A 42 2.46 -13.41 -9.82
C SER A 42 3.60 -12.76 -10.59
N PHE A 43 3.80 -13.16 -11.86
CA PHE A 43 4.76 -12.52 -12.76
C PHE A 43 4.49 -11.01 -12.92
N ARG A 44 3.24 -10.63 -13.22
CA ARG A 44 2.84 -9.21 -13.37
C ARG A 44 3.13 -8.39 -12.11
N ILE A 45 2.87 -8.96 -10.92
CA ILE A 45 3.17 -8.29 -9.64
C ILE A 45 4.68 -8.09 -9.45
N GLN A 46 5.49 -9.10 -9.78
CA GLN A 46 6.94 -9.01 -9.67
C GLN A 46 7.52 -7.94 -10.61
N VAL A 47 7.10 -7.92 -11.87
CA VAL A 47 7.53 -6.90 -12.85
C VAL A 47 7.15 -5.50 -12.37
N PHE A 48 5.93 -5.31 -11.86
CA PHE A 48 5.49 -4.03 -11.31
C PHE A 48 6.34 -3.56 -10.13
N ARG A 49 6.65 -4.45 -9.17
CA ARG A 49 7.50 -4.13 -8.02
C ARG A 49 8.92 -3.76 -8.47
N ALA A 50 9.49 -4.53 -9.38
CA ALA A 50 10.82 -4.26 -9.93
C ALA A 50 10.88 -2.89 -10.63
N ALA A 51 9.88 -2.57 -11.47
CA ALA A 51 9.80 -1.29 -12.16
C ALA A 51 9.58 -0.11 -11.20
N SER A 52 8.81 -0.32 -10.12
CA SER A 52 8.51 0.72 -9.12
C SER A 52 9.73 1.05 -8.25
N ASN A 53 10.58 0.04 -7.97
CA ASN A 53 11.78 0.22 -7.13
C ASN A 53 12.97 0.84 -7.91
N GLN A 54 12.91 0.88 -9.24
CA GLN A 54 13.96 1.45 -10.09
C GLN A 54 13.81 2.95 -10.34
N TRP A 55 12.67 3.54 -9.97
CA TRP A 55 12.45 4.98 -10.14
C TRP A 55 12.84 5.72 -8.85
N PRO A 56 13.95 6.49 -8.82
CA PRO A 56 14.15 7.44 -7.73
C PRO A 56 12.97 8.39 -7.77
N VAL A 57 12.21 8.45 -6.68
CA VAL A 57 11.04 9.32 -6.55
C VAL A 57 11.51 10.77 -6.69
N LYS A 58 11.56 11.28 -7.93
CA LYS A 58 11.67 12.70 -8.19
C LYS A 58 10.33 13.29 -7.80
N SER A 59 10.28 13.84 -6.59
CA SER A 59 9.18 14.67 -6.12
C SER A 59 9.02 15.84 -7.10
N SER A 60 8.07 15.72 -8.01
CA SER A 60 7.63 16.82 -8.84
C SER A 60 6.91 17.82 -7.94
N SER A 61 7.66 18.75 -7.36
CA SER A 61 7.14 19.96 -6.73
C SER A 61 6.32 20.73 -7.77
N ARG A 62 5.00 20.70 -7.62
CA ARG A 62 4.08 21.59 -8.35
C ARG A 62 3.40 22.51 -7.34
N ARG A 63 3.94 23.73 -7.30
CA ARG A 63 3.31 25.01 -6.92
C ARG A 63 2.64 25.04 -5.55
N SER A 64 3.45 25.35 -4.54
CA SER A 64 3.01 26.03 -3.33
C SER A 64 2.81 27.52 -3.64
N SER A 65 1.61 28.05 -3.40
CA SER A 65 1.44 29.45 -3.06
C SER A 65 1.25 29.54 -1.55
N SER A 66 2.16 30.30 -0.92
CA SER A 66 2.05 30.96 0.39
C SER A 66 1.79 30.10 1.64
N SER A 67 2.83 29.84 2.43
CA SER A 67 3.18 30.67 3.61
C SER A 67 4.16 29.89 4.50
N LEU A 68 5.11 30.64 5.05
CA LEU A 68 6.23 30.21 5.88
C LEU A 68 5.75 29.57 7.18
N VAL A 69 6.15 28.33 7.48
CA VAL A 69 6.80 27.94 8.76
C VAL A 69 7.58 26.65 8.53
N GLU A 70 8.86 26.68 8.90
CA GLU A 70 9.81 25.59 8.85
C GLU A 70 9.62 24.66 10.05
N SER A 71 9.21 23.41 9.82
CA SER A 71 9.53 22.30 10.73
C SER A 71 9.49 20.97 9.98
N VAL A 72 10.61 20.25 10.10
CA VAL A 72 10.92 18.97 9.46
C VAL A 72 9.91 17.91 9.88
N THR A 73 8.98 17.55 8.99
CA THR A 73 8.27 16.27 9.06
C THR A 73 8.19 15.66 7.67
N VAL A 74 8.64 14.41 7.56
CA VAL A 74 8.49 13.58 6.36
C VAL A 74 6.99 13.42 6.11
N ALA A 75 6.45 14.21 5.19
CA ALA A 75 5.02 14.20 4.88
C ALA A 75 4.68 12.94 4.08
N ASP A 76 4.15 11.93 4.77
CA ASP A 76 3.44 10.80 4.15
C ASP A 76 2.30 11.36 3.26
N PRO A 77 2.14 10.89 2.01
CA PRO A 77 1.09 11.38 1.13
C PRO A 77 -0.29 11.07 1.74
N GLN A 78 -1.10 12.12 1.90
CA GLN A 78 -2.47 12.02 2.39
C GLN A 78 -3.28 11.05 1.53
N PRO A 79 -3.96 10.06 2.12
CA PRO A 79 -4.72 9.09 1.36
C PRO A 79 -5.88 9.76 0.63
N VAL A 80 -5.91 9.59 -0.69
CA VAL A 80 -7.05 9.97 -1.54
C VAL A 80 -8.29 9.25 -1.02
N ARG A 81 -9.36 10.02 -0.74
CA ARG A 81 -10.65 9.53 -0.21
C ARG A 81 -11.09 8.27 -0.98
N GLY A 82 -11.31 7.18 -0.24
CA GLY A 82 -11.80 5.90 -0.79
C GLY A 82 -10.75 4.82 -1.01
N HIS A 83 -9.46 5.11 -0.85
CA HIS A 83 -8.46 4.04 -0.79
C HIS A 83 -8.57 3.32 0.56
N ARG A 84 -8.64 1.98 0.54
CA ARG A 84 -8.53 1.18 1.77
C ARG A 84 -7.25 1.63 2.48
N SER A 85 -7.35 1.98 3.76
CA SER A 85 -6.19 2.36 4.57
C SER A 85 -5.06 1.34 4.37
N HIS A 86 -3.85 1.85 4.17
CA HIS A 86 -2.62 1.06 4.04
C HIS A 86 -2.65 -0.09 5.06
N THR A 87 -2.47 -1.32 4.59
CA THR A 87 -2.30 -2.47 5.47
C THR A 87 -0.85 -2.92 5.32
N PRO A 88 -0.03 -2.91 6.39
CA PRO A 88 1.34 -3.39 6.33
C PRO A 88 1.39 -4.88 6.04
N ASN A 89 2.57 -5.38 5.67
CA ASN A 89 2.82 -6.81 5.55
C ASN A 89 2.56 -7.51 6.90
N VAL A 90 1.95 -8.70 6.87
CA VAL A 90 1.71 -9.55 8.05
C VAL A 90 2.99 -9.76 8.86
N ALA A 91 4.14 -9.94 8.20
CA ALA A 91 5.43 -10.08 8.87
C ALA A 91 5.80 -8.85 9.71
N VAL A 92 5.47 -7.64 9.25
CA VAL A 92 5.73 -6.37 9.97
C VAL A 92 4.75 -6.15 11.12
N ARG A 93 3.48 -6.54 10.92
CA ARG A 93 2.40 -6.42 11.92
C ARG A 93 2.72 -7.21 13.19
N PHE A 94 3.25 -8.43 13.03
CA PHE A 94 3.51 -9.36 14.12
C PHE A 94 5.00 -9.51 14.46
N ASP A 95 5.86 -8.61 13.98
CA ASP A 95 7.28 -8.62 14.33
C ASP A 95 7.47 -8.11 15.77
N PRO A 96 7.89 -8.95 16.73
CA PRO A 96 8.10 -8.53 18.11
C PRO A 96 9.34 -7.64 18.28
N SER A 97 10.23 -7.59 17.30
CA SER A 97 11.39 -6.69 17.32
C SER A 97 11.03 -5.25 16.97
N LEU A 98 9.88 -5.03 16.33
CA LEU A 98 9.38 -3.71 15.98
C LEU A 98 8.51 -3.16 17.10
N PHE A 99 8.85 -1.98 17.59
CA PHE A 99 8.09 -1.31 18.63
C PHE A 99 6.84 -0.66 18.05
N HIS A 100 5.68 -1.30 18.27
CA HIS A 100 4.37 -0.77 17.86
C HIS A 100 3.82 0.18 18.94
N ASP A 101 4.11 1.47 18.83
CA ASP A 101 3.59 2.50 19.74
C ASP A 101 2.39 3.28 19.18
N PRO A 102 1.40 3.62 20.02
CA PRO A 102 0.29 4.48 19.65
C PRO A 102 0.73 5.93 19.57
N VAL A 103 0.52 6.53 18.40
CA VAL A 103 0.81 7.94 18.13
C VAL A 103 -0.50 8.69 17.85
N HIS A 104 -0.59 9.94 18.31
CA HIS A 104 -1.73 10.80 18.02
C HIS A 104 -1.68 11.31 16.57
N ALA A 105 -2.79 11.23 15.86
CA ALA A 105 -2.93 11.65 14.48
C ALA A 105 -4.36 12.15 14.19
N ILE A 106 -4.59 12.58 12.94
CA ILE A 106 -5.91 13.01 12.46
C ILE A 106 -6.97 11.92 12.65
N ARG A 107 -8.22 12.33 12.85
CA ARG A 107 -9.33 11.41 13.13
C ARG A 107 -9.76 10.61 11.90
N LEU A 108 -9.35 9.35 11.80
CA LEU A 108 -9.74 8.43 10.73
C LEU A 108 -10.48 7.19 11.25
N THR A 109 -11.00 6.37 10.34
CA THR A 109 -11.76 5.17 10.70
C THR A 109 -10.84 4.08 11.21
N CYS A 110 -11.21 3.47 12.35
CA CYS A 110 -10.54 2.31 12.91
C CYS A 110 -10.59 1.11 11.95
N LYS A 111 -9.43 0.50 11.67
CA LYS A 111 -9.32 -0.66 10.77
C LYS A 111 -10.10 -1.87 11.30
N CYS A 112 -9.92 -2.23 12.57
CA CYS A 112 -10.53 -3.42 13.16
C CYS A 112 -12.06 -3.29 13.23
N CYS A 113 -12.57 -2.15 13.70
CA CYS A 113 -14.00 -1.90 13.77
C CYS A 113 -14.63 -1.93 12.36
N SER A 114 -13.98 -1.27 11.39
CA SER A 114 -14.46 -1.24 10.02
C SER A 114 -14.50 -2.63 9.37
N GLY A 115 -13.60 -3.54 9.76
CA GLY A 115 -13.64 -4.94 9.33
C GLY A 115 -14.85 -5.70 9.90
N LYS A 116 -15.24 -5.37 11.13
CA LYS A 116 -16.42 -5.94 11.82
C LYS A 116 -17.75 -5.25 11.43
N GLY A 117 -17.74 -4.33 10.46
CA GLY A 117 -18.93 -3.59 10.03
C GLY A 117 -19.27 -2.34 10.85
N ASN A 118 -18.47 -2.01 11.87
CA ASN A 118 -18.69 -0.86 12.75
C ASN A 118 -17.79 0.32 12.37
N ILE A 119 -18.37 1.50 12.10
CA ILE A 119 -17.60 2.70 11.73
C ILE A 119 -17.25 3.50 12.98
N VAL A 120 -16.15 3.12 13.63
CA VAL A 120 -15.57 3.86 14.76
C VAL A 120 -14.43 4.75 14.28
N ARG A 121 -14.35 5.99 14.78
CA ARG A 121 -13.29 6.95 14.44
C ARG A 121 -12.24 7.02 15.55
N SER A 122 -10.96 6.89 15.21
CA SER A 122 -9.83 6.96 16.12
C SER A 122 -8.79 8.01 15.70
N ASN A 123 -8.23 8.69 16.70
CA ASN A 123 -7.07 9.59 16.57
C ASN A 123 -5.75 8.87 16.84
N VAL A 124 -5.78 7.56 17.07
CA VAL A 124 -4.60 6.76 17.41
C VAL A 124 -4.17 5.99 16.17
N VAL A 125 -2.90 6.14 15.80
CA VAL A 125 -2.25 5.41 14.71
C VAL A 125 -1.07 4.62 15.26
N CYS A 126 -0.84 3.40 14.77
CA CYS A 126 0.40 2.68 15.07
C CYS A 126 1.57 3.29 14.28
N ARG A 127 2.68 3.63 14.96
CA ARG A 127 3.87 4.24 14.34
C ARG A 127 4.46 3.39 13.21
N VAL A 128 4.46 2.07 13.39
CA VAL A 128 5.03 1.10 12.44
C VAL A 128 4.01 0.73 11.36
N CYS A 129 2.82 0.29 11.78
CA CYS A 129 1.79 -0.22 10.86
C CYS A 129 1.09 0.86 10.04
N LYS A 130 1.13 2.13 10.49
CA LYS A 130 0.43 3.27 9.87
C LYS A 130 -1.08 3.06 9.70
N VAL A 131 -1.70 2.33 10.63
CA VAL A 131 -3.15 2.06 10.67
C VAL A 131 -3.79 2.76 11.86
N HIS A 132 -5.00 3.28 11.67
CA HIS A 132 -5.80 3.85 12.75
C HIS A 132 -6.52 2.75 13.53
N LEU A 133 -6.36 2.76 14.85
CA LEU A 133 -6.88 1.74 15.75
C LEU A 133 -7.55 2.41 16.95
N CYS A 134 -8.75 1.97 17.33
CA CYS A 134 -9.46 2.50 18.48
C CYS A 134 -8.79 2.09 19.81
N MET A 135 -8.80 2.97 20.80
CA MET A 135 -8.47 2.64 22.20
C MET A 135 -9.57 3.25 23.07
N ASN A 136 -10.62 2.47 23.31
CA ASN A 136 -11.80 2.92 24.06
C ASN A 136 -11.96 2.07 25.33
N ALA A 137 -12.79 2.51 26.26
CA ALA A 137 -13.13 1.74 27.46
C ALA A 137 -13.77 0.37 27.14
N GLU A 138 -14.55 0.30 26.06
CA GLU A 138 -15.25 -0.91 25.63
C GLU A 138 -14.34 -1.92 24.90
N GLY A 139 -13.16 -1.50 24.46
CA GLY A 139 -12.27 -2.36 23.70
C GLY A 139 -11.06 -1.65 23.14
N ASN A 140 -9.95 -2.38 23.08
CA ASN A 140 -8.67 -1.90 22.61
C ASN A 140 -8.30 -2.54 21.27
N CYS A 141 -8.74 -1.92 20.18
CA CYS A 141 -8.40 -2.36 18.84
C CYS A 141 -6.88 -2.31 18.57
N PHE A 142 -6.12 -1.50 19.31
CA PHE A 142 -4.67 -1.40 19.13
C PHE A 142 -3.99 -2.71 19.53
N VAL A 143 -4.36 -3.27 20.68
CA VAL A 143 -3.81 -4.52 21.19
C VAL A 143 -4.27 -5.71 20.34
N SER A 144 -5.58 -5.85 20.11
CA SER A 144 -6.12 -6.94 19.27
C SER A 144 -5.50 -6.94 17.87
N TYR A 145 -5.20 -5.78 17.30
CA TYR A 145 -4.53 -5.75 16.01
C TYR A 145 -3.09 -6.29 16.05
N HIS A 146 -2.32 -6.14 17.11
CA HIS A 146 -0.93 -6.62 17.11
C HIS A 146 -0.78 -8.03 17.72
N GLU A 147 -1.79 -8.52 18.45
CA GLU A 147 -1.72 -9.79 19.17
C GLU A 147 -2.61 -10.89 18.56
N GLU A 148 -3.75 -10.56 17.96
CA GLU A 148 -4.70 -11.56 17.44
C GLU A 148 -4.52 -11.77 15.92
N PHE A 149 -4.31 -13.03 15.55
CA PHE A 149 -4.44 -13.52 14.18
C PHE A 149 -5.93 -13.81 13.91
N ASP A 150 -6.62 -12.87 13.26
CA ASP A 150 -7.94 -13.09 12.62
C ASP A 150 -7.75 -13.73 11.24
#